data_AF-A0A4P6XMH0-F1
#
_entry.id   AF-A0A4P6XMH0-F1
#
_cell.length_a   1.000
_cell.length_b   1.000
_cell.length_c   1.000
_cell.angle_alpha   90.00
_cell.angle_beta   90.00
_cell.angle_gamma   90.00
#
_symmetry.space_group_name_H-M   'P 1'
#
loop_
_entity.id
_entity.type
_entity.pdbx_description
1 polymer ?
#
loop_
_entity_poly.entity_id
_entity_poly.type
_entity_poly.pdbx_seq_one_letter_code
_entity_poly.pdbx_strand_id
1 'polypeptide(L)'
;MTCDSKSEKLASHENEIEFLEVTTETGTEDEEYSDSADSFHQANMYHGTQVKPLSQFGTFEIKPEIRALKWISDHTSGKTHPDMPTISMLYNQDLCLPKAAGLFVSQSCELKEEARWEKLKAVFYSFYPANIQSRIHETLNGLSVLEALRIIAKKTSRFEHEVLLRPLEADSCNENDVMMIEKAIPEVISKVVERISCYAGAVTKAERHLQSYTEYSPYAINEDERRYKHSLHNKLMGKSEAWVKNLEDYQIYARKGHEACLWLFQLEHLTHRLDPRTLWIHLKTQPRLCALTKDERISEVLHKLPMPDDYCLEGGVKRTNKAMRNQIEQLEIALRELDIPFLQNFDLLHNHNNFEQFELCVPYARFSPEVCTAILQTHCNDRNVGDKCFIVSKPVILAVPKSHHSMRVYLDMSKVCEPDKANQDMDSKLLRFKPLGFCFNCFSKAHTTNRCSETKRGFGQPTTDNNGQENELVKTFNSLDL
;
A
#
# COMPACT_ATOMS: atom_id res chain seq x y z
N MET A 1 13.79 21.14 -60.01
CA MET A 1 13.28 19.94 -59.33
C MET A 1 12.24 20.43 -58.32
N THR A 2 11.02 20.80 -58.73
CA THR A 2 9.81 19.94 -58.79
C THR A 2 9.69 19.05 -57.56
N CYS A 3 8.81 19.43 -56.60
CA CYS A 3 7.41 18.96 -56.46
C CYS A 3 7.37 17.99 -55.25
N ASP A 4 6.44 18.00 -54.30
CA ASP A 4 5.10 18.58 -54.21
C ASP A 4 4.74 18.81 -52.73
N SER A 5 4.00 19.89 -52.44
CA SER A 5 3.24 20.04 -51.20
C SER A 5 1.77 20.19 -51.59
N LYS A 6 1.01 19.10 -51.47
CA LYS A 6 -0.44 19.12 -51.61
C LYS A 6 -1.08 19.37 -50.24
N SER A 7 -1.67 20.55 -50.16
CA SER A 7 -2.73 20.94 -49.23
C SER A 7 -4.01 20.19 -49.59
N GLU A 8 -4.67 19.58 -48.62
CA GLU A 8 -6.08 19.17 -48.75
C GLU A 8 -6.79 19.17 -47.39
N LYS A 9 -7.66 20.19 -47.24
CA LYS A 9 -9.01 20.18 -46.65
C LYS A 9 -9.25 19.44 -45.32
N LEU A 10 -9.34 20.24 -44.25
CA LEU A 10 -10.19 19.97 -43.09
C LEU A 10 -11.67 19.97 -43.52
N ALA A 11 -12.31 18.81 -43.40
CA ALA A 11 -13.76 18.70 -43.34
C ALA A 11 -14.16 18.51 -41.88
N SER A 12 -14.88 19.51 -41.36
CA SER A 12 -15.61 19.47 -40.09
C SER A 12 -16.78 18.49 -40.21
N HIS A 13 -16.81 17.46 -39.37
CA HIS A 13 -18.04 16.76 -39.04
C HIS A 13 -18.29 16.91 -37.55
N GLU A 14 -19.17 17.86 -37.25
CA GLU A 14 -20.03 17.85 -36.08
C GLU A 14 -20.85 16.56 -36.10
N ASN A 15 -20.93 15.85 -34.98
CA ASN A 15 -21.98 14.89 -34.74
C ASN A 15 -22.49 15.03 -33.32
N GLU A 16 -23.80 15.26 -33.28
CA GLU A 16 -24.67 15.55 -32.16
C GLU A 16 -24.65 14.39 -31.16
N ILE A 17 -24.56 14.74 -29.87
CA ILE A 17 -24.83 13.81 -28.76
C ILE A 17 -26.32 13.96 -28.46
N GLU A 18 -27.12 13.03 -28.98
CA GLU A 18 -28.52 12.86 -28.58
C GLU A 18 -28.57 12.41 -27.12
N PHE A 19 -29.22 13.24 -26.30
CA PHE A 19 -29.66 12.95 -24.95
C PHE A 19 -30.74 11.86 -25.01
N LEU A 20 -30.47 10.69 -24.43
CA LEU A 20 -31.50 9.70 -24.11
C LEU A 20 -31.97 9.92 -22.68
N GLU A 21 -33.11 10.59 -22.55
CA GLU A 21 -33.95 10.60 -21.35
C GLU A 21 -34.37 9.17 -21.02
N VAL A 22 -33.98 8.67 -19.84
CA VAL A 22 -34.57 7.47 -19.26
C VAL A 22 -35.73 7.91 -18.37
N THR A 23 -36.94 7.81 -18.91
CA THR A 23 -38.19 7.93 -18.16
C THR A 23 -38.31 6.77 -17.17
N THR A 24 -38.64 7.12 -15.93
CA THR A 24 -38.95 6.19 -14.85
C THR A 24 -40.46 6.02 -14.79
N GLU A 25 -40.96 4.88 -15.27
CA GLU A 25 -42.31 4.40 -14.95
C GLU A 25 -42.19 2.99 -14.37
N THR A 26 -42.46 2.87 -13.06
CA THR A 26 -42.69 1.58 -12.40
C THR A 26 -44.17 1.54 -12.01
N GLY A 27 -44.95 0.85 -12.83
CA GLY A 27 -46.26 0.32 -12.47
C GLY A 27 -46.07 -1.13 -12.02
N THR A 28 -46.41 -1.40 -10.77
CA THR A 28 -46.60 -2.72 -10.18
C THR A 28 -47.84 -3.39 -10.75
N GLU A 29 -47.77 -4.68 -11.10
CA GLU A 29 -48.84 -5.64 -10.88
C GLU A 29 -48.28 -7.07 -11.00
N ASP A 30 -48.69 -7.89 -10.02
CA ASP A 30 -48.37 -9.29 -9.80
C ASP A 30 -49.07 -10.22 -10.81
N GLU A 31 -48.49 -11.40 -11.10
CA GLU A 31 -49.09 -12.72 -10.81
C GLU A 31 -48.45 -13.90 -11.58
N GLU A 32 -48.22 -14.95 -10.79
CA GLU A 32 -48.37 -16.39 -11.07
C GLU A 32 -47.34 -17.25 -11.86
N TYR A 33 -46.84 -18.21 -11.08
CA TYR A 33 -46.28 -19.55 -11.32
C TYR A 33 -46.45 -20.21 -12.70
N SER A 34 -45.37 -20.84 -13.16
CA SER A 34 -45.40 -22.09 -13.93
C SER A 34 -44.09 -22.87 -13.76
N ASP A 35 -44.15 -23.97 -13.01
CA ASP A 35 -43.15 -25.03 -13.00
C ASP A 35 -43.29 -25.88 -14.27
N SER A 36 -42.27 -25.89 -15.13
CA SER A 36 -42.01 -27.04 -16.00
C SER A 36 -40.55 -27.11 -16.43
N ALA A 37 -40.09 -28.35 -16.54
CA ALA A 37 -38.72 -28.82 -16.54
C ALA A 37 -37.87 -28.47 -17.78
N ASP A 38 -36.56 -28.70 -17.60
CA ASP A 38 -35.52 -28.80 -18.62
C ASP A 38 -35.36 -27.58 -19.56
N SER A 39 -34.73 -26.54 -19.03
CA SER A 39 -33.94 -25.64 -19.87
C SER A 39 -32.45 -25.93 -19.66
N PHE A 40 -31.85 -26.42 -20.74
CA PHE A 40 -30.43 -26.36 -21.03
C PHE A 40 -29.82 -25.09 -20.43
N HIS A 41 -28.63 -25.22 -19.84
CA HIS A 41 -27.72 -24.12 -19.55
C HIS A 41 -27.80 -23.04 -20.63
N GLN A 42 -28.67 -22.05 -20.45
CA GLN A 42 -28.60 -20.81 -21.17
C GLN A 42 -27.31 -20.20 -20.65
N ALA A 43 -26.29 -20.29 -21.51
CA ALA A 43 -25.05 -19.57 -21.33
C ALA A 43 -25.43 -18.14 -20.96
N ASN A 44 -25.21 -17.79 -19.69
CA ASN A 44 -25.28 -16.41 -19.23
C ASN A 44 -24.52 -15.60 -20.26
N MET A 45 -25.24 -14.72 -20.97
CA MET A 45 -24.68 -14.00 -22.10
C MET A 45 -23.43 -13.29 -21.63
N TYR A 46 -22.31 -13.70 -22.20
CA TYR A 46 -21.02 -13.10 -22.01
C TYR A 46 -21.09 -11.63 -22.45
N HIS A 47 -20.85 -10.69 -21.52
CA HIS A 47 -20.99 -9.25 -21.77
C HIS A 47 -19.74 -8.62 -22.46
N GLY A 48 -18.87 -9.39 -23.14
CA GLY A 48 -17.61 -8.90 -23.72
C GLY A 48 -17.26 -9.42 -25.14
N THR A 49 -15.98 -9.32 -25.53
CA THR A 49 -15.40 -9.86 -26.79
C THR A 49 -15.37 -11.40 -26.86
N GLN A 50 -16.03 -12.04 -27.84
CA GLN A 50 -16.08 -13.52 -27.96
C GLN A 50 -14.72 -14.19 -27.69
N VAL A 51 -14.70 -15.05 -26.67
CA VAL A 51 -13.49 -15.75 -26.20
C VAL A 51 -13.58 -17.22 -26.54
N LYS A 52 -12.47 -17.83 -26.97
CA LYS A 52 -12.35 -19.29 -27.05
C LYS A 52 -12.29 -19.89 -25.65
N PRO A 53 -12.98 -21.00 -25.39
CA PRO A 53 -12.93 -21.66 -24.08
C PRO A 53 -11.53 -22.19 -23.77
N LEU A 54 -11.22 -22.28 -22.49
CA LEU A 54 -9.93 -22.71 -21.96
C LEU A 54 -9.54 -24.11 -22.46
N SER A 55 -10.52 -24.99 -22.67
CA SER A 55 -10.32 -26.35 -23.20
C SER A 55 -9.67 -26.40 -24.58
N GLN A 56 -9.76 -25.33 -25.39
CA GLN A 56 -9.09 -25.26 -26.70
C GLN A 56 -7.58 -25.00 -26.59
N PHE A 57 -7.09 -24.58 -25.43
CA PHE A 57 -5.67 -24.30 -25.20
C PHE A 57 -4.93 -25.49 -24.56
N GLY A 58 -5.66 -26.41 -23.95
CA GLY A 58 -5.11 -27.63 -23.36
C GLY A 58 -5.98 -28.21 -22.25
N THR A 59 -5.47 -29.28 -21.64
CA THR A 59 -6.03 -29.88 -20.42
C THR A 59 -5.18 -29.51 -19.22
N PHE A 60 -5.81 -29.42 -18.05
CA PHE A 60 -5.17 -28.96 -16.82
C PHE A 60 -5.44 -29.95 -15.69
N GLU A 61 -4.38 -30.35 -14.99
CA GLU A 61 -4.49 -31.18 -13.80
C GLU A 61 -4.58 -30.28 -12.56
N ILE A 62 -5.72 -30.37 -11.87
CA ILE A 62 -6.01 -29.61 -10.64
C ILE A 62 -6.09 -30.60 -9.49
N LYS A 63 -5.26 -30.38 -8.47
CA LYS A 63 -5.20 -31.22 -7.28
C LYS A 63 -6.55 -31.24 -6.53
N PRO A 64 -6.94 -32.38 -5.92
CA PRO A 64 -8.22 -32.51 -5.22
C PRO A 64 -8.40 -31.49 -4.08
N GLU A 65 -7.34 -31.18 -3.32
CA GLU A 65 -7.41 -30.22 -2.23
C GLU A 65 -7.75 -28.80 -2.70
N ILE A 66 -7.36 -28.43 -3.93
CA ILE A 66 -7.67 -27.14 -4.53
C ILE A 66 -9.14 -27.09 -4.96
N ARG A 67 -9.68 -28.19 -5.49
CA ARG A 67 -11.11 -28.29 -5.86
C ARG A 67 -12.04 -28.17 -4.65
N ALA A 68 -11.54 -28.51 -3.46
CA ALA A 68 -12.30 -28.44 -2.21
C ALA A 68 -12.35 -27.04 -1.57
N LEU A 69 -11.61 -26.05 -2.11
CA LEU A 69 -11.56 -24.71 -1.55
C LEU A 69 -12.87 -23.96 -1.80
N LYS A 70 -13.53 -23.52 -0.73
CA LYS A 70 -14.88 -22.91 -0.78
C LYS A 70 -14.92 -21.52 -1.42
N TRP A 71 -13.81 -20.78 -1.42
CA TRP A 71 -13.78 -19.38 -1.85
C TRP A 71 -13.55 -19.16 -3.34
N ILE A 72 -13.33 -20.23 -4.11
CA ILE A 72 -13.11 -20.15 -5.57
C ILE A 72 -14.30 -19.50 -6.30
N SER A 73 -15.50 -19.73 -5.77
CA SER A 73 -16.75 -19.19 -6.30
C SER A 73 -17.45 -18.28 -5.27
N ASP A 74 -16.69 -17.55 -4.45
CA ASP A 74 -17.29 -16.60 -3.52
C ASP A 74 -17.89 -15.38 -4.25
N HIS A 75 -18.65 -14.56 -3.51
CA HIS A 75 -19.35 -13.39 -4.06
C HIS A 75 -18.39 -12.30 -4.60
N THR A 76 -17.08 -12.42 -4.40
CA THR A 76 -16.07 -11.49 -4.94
C THR A 76 -15.49 -11.95 -6.28
N SER A 77 -15.78 -13.19 -6.72
CA SER A 77 -15.49 -13.67 -8.08
C SER A 77 -16.34 -12.92 -9.10
N GLY A 78 -15.72 -12.33 -10.12
CA GLY A 78 -16.46 -11.72 -11.21
C GLY A 78 -17.08 -12.77 -12.14
N LYS A 79 -18.14 -12.38 -12.84
CA LYS A 79 -18.89 -13.25 -13.77
C LYS A 79 -18.51 -12.97 -15.22
N THR A 80 -17.21 -12.96 -15.53
CA THR A 80 -16.73 -12.69 -16.89
C THR A 80 -16.75 -13.92 -17.78
N HIS A 81 -16.34 -15.12 -17.32
CA HIS A 81 -16.31 -16.30 -18.19
C HIS A 81 -16.48 -17.62 -17.40
N PRO A 82 -17.15 -18.67 -17.96
CA PRO A 82 -17.36 -19.95 -17.28
C PRO A 82 -16.08 -20.69 -16.85
N ASP A 83 -14.96 -20.44 -17.53
CA ASP A 83 -13.66 -21.04 -17.23
C ASP A 83 -12.86 -20.29 -16.14
N MET A 84 -13.32 -19.15 -15.64
CA MET A 84 -12.63 -18.40 -14.59
C MET A 84 -12.45 -19.14 -13.26
N PRO A 85 -13.40 -19.98 -12.79
CA PRO A 85 -13.17 -20.86 -11.65
C PRO A 85 -11.96 -21.79 -11.85
N THR A 86 -11.73 -22.28 -13.07
CA THR A 86 -10.55 -23.09 -13.43
C THR A 86 -9.27 -22.27 -13.34
N ILE A 87 -9.28 -21.03 -13.82
CA ILE A 87 -8.14 -20.10 -13.67
C ILE A 87 -7.86 -19.80 -12.20
N SER A 88 -8.90 -19.61 -11.39
CA SER A 88 -8.79 -19.41 -9.94
C SER A 88 -8.16 -20.63 -9.25
N MET A 89 -8.63 -21.85 -9.57
CA MET A 89 -8.03 -23.10 -9.11
C MET A 89 -6.53 -23.17 -9.47
N LEU A 90 -6.18 -22.85 -10.72
CA LEU A 90 -4.78 -22.85 -11.16
C LEU A 90 -3.91 -21.88 -10.34
N TYR A 91 -4.39 -20.66 -10.08
CA TYR A 91 -3.67 -19.70 -9.23
C TYR A 91 -3.49 -20.16 -7.78
N ASN A 92 -4.46 -20.90 -7.23
CA ASN A 92 -4.34 -21.45 -5.88
C ASN A 92 -3.36 -22.64 -5.83
N GLN A 93 -3.11 -23.31 -6.96
CA GLN A 93 -2.11 -24.37 -7.07
C GLN A 93 -0.70 -23.79 -7.30
N ASP A 94 -0.59 -22.79 -8.16
CA ASP A 94 0.63 -22.03 -8.45
C ASP A 94 0.24 -20.61 -8.89
N LEU A 95 0.85 -19.59 -8.28
CA LEU A 95 0.60 -18.19 -8.64
C LEU A 95 1.01 -17.85 -10.09
N CYS A 96 1.80 -18.72 -10.73
CA CYS A 96 2.11 -18.67 -12.15
C CYS A 96 1.19 -19.60 -12.94
N LEU A 97 0.40 -19.05 -13.86
CA LEU A 97 -0.42 -19.87 -14.73
C LEU A 97 0.43 -20.71 -15.69
N PRO A 98 0.02 -21.96 -15.99
CA PRO A 98 0.55 -22.70 -17.12
C PRO A 98 0.40 -21.90 -18.42
N LYS A 99 1.34 -22.03 -19.34
CA LYS A 99 1.38 -21.25 -20.60
C LYS A 99 0.05 -21.26 -21.35
N ALA A 100 -0.62 -22.40 -21.44
CA ALA A 100 -1.93 -22.54 -22.09
C ALA A 100 -3.03 -21.70 -21.42
N ALA A 101 -3.10 -21.69 -20.10
CA ALA A 101 -4.04 -20.86 -19.34
C ALA A 101 -3.69 -19.37 -19.45
N GLY A 102 -2.39 -19.04 -19.48
CA GLY A 102 -1.94 -17.66 -19.76
C GLY A 102 -2.38 -17.17 -21.13
N LEU A 103 -2.31 -18.02 -22.17
CA LEU A 103 -2.82 -17.70 -23.50
C LEU A 103 -4.34 -17.47 -23.50
N PHE A 104 -5.10 -18.32 -22.79
CA PHE A 104 -6.54 -18.14 -22.62
C PHE A 104 -6.87 -16.77 -22.01
N VAL A 105 -6.25 -16.44 -20.88
CA VAL A 105 -6.45 -15.15 -20.18
C VAL A 105 -6.06 -13.97 -21.07
N SER A 106 -5.07 -14.14 -21.94
CA SER A 106 -4.56 -13.06 -22.77
C SER A 106 -5.49 -12.62 -23.92
N GLN A 107 -6.58 -13.35 -24.17
CA GLN A 107 -7.50 -13.12 -25.29
C GLN A 107 -8.24 -11.79 -25.22
N SER A 108 -8.51 -11.26 -24.02
CA SER A 108 -9.20 -9.98 -23.84
C SER A 108 -8.72 -9.24 -22.58
N CYS A 109 -9.00 -7.94 -22.50
CA CYS A 109 -8.65 -7.13 -21.34
C CYS A 109 -9.49 -7.50 -20.11
N GLU A 110 -10.75 -7.84 -20.29
CA GLU A 110 -11.68 -8.25 -19.24
C GLU A 110 -11.23 -9.54 -18.57
N LEU A 111 -10.76 -10.53 -19.36
CA LEU A 111 -10.20 -11.77 -18.83
C LEU A 111 -8.89 -11.54 -18.08
N LYS A 112 -8.01 -10.69 -18.60
CA LYS A 112 -6.77 -10.32 -17.90
C LYS A 112 -7.08 -9.70 -16.54
N GLU A 113 -8.08 -8.81 -16.50
CA GLU A 113 -8.47 -8.13 -15.28
C GLU A 113 -9.16 -9.07 -14.29
N GLU A 114 -10.04 -9.97 -14.75
CA GLU A 114 -10.60 -11.01 -13.88
C GLU A 114 -9.51 -11.94 -13.35
N ALA A 115 -8.62 -12.42 -14.21
CA ALA A 115 -7.55 -13.32 -13.81
C ALA A 115 -6.59 -12.65 -12.84
N ARG A 116 -6.36 -11.33 -12.97
CA ARG A 116 -5.63 -10.53 -11.99
C ARG A 116 -6.33 -10.61 -10.63
N TRP A 117 -7.64 -10.39 -10.57
CA TRP A 117 -8.39 -10.49 -9.32
C TRP A 117 -8.42 -11.91 -8.74
N GLU A 118 -8.55 -12.95 -9.56
CA GLU A 118 -8.43 -14.34 -9.10
C GLU A 118 -7.04 -14.63 -8.50
N LYS A 119 -5.98 -14.10 -9.11
CA LYS A 119 -4.63 -14.16 -8.54
C LYS A 119 -4.55 -13.43 -7.20
N LEU A 120 -5.09 -12.21 -7.09
CA LEU A 120 -5.09 -11.47 -5.82
C LEU A 120 -5.85 -12.22 -4.72
N LYS A 121 -6.98 -12.85 -5.05
CA LYS A 121 -7.70 -13.69 -4.09
C LYS A 121 -6.88 -14.88 -3.64
N ALA A 122 -6.26 -15.62 -4.57
CA ALA A 122 -5.38 -16.73 -4.23
C ALA A 122 -4.26 -16.27 -3.28
N VAL A 123 -3.61 -15.14 -3.58
CA VAL A 123 -2.59 -14.52 -2.72
C VAL A 123 -3.17 -14.14 -1.35
N PHE A 124 -4.31 -13.47 -1.33
CA PHE A 124 -4.98 -13.03 -0.11
C PHE A 124 -5.28 -14.21 0.82
N TYR A 125 -5.92 -15.26 0.33
CA TYR A 125 -6.22 -16.45 1.12
C TYR A 125 -4.93 -17.20 1.53
N SER A 126 -3.87 -17.20 0.70
CA SER A 126 -2.58 -17.82 1.01
C SER A 126 -1.81 -17.15 2.16
N PHE A 127 -2.11 -15.88 2.49
CA PHE A 127 -1.52 -15.25 3.66
C PHE A 127 -1.98 -15.91 4.96
N TYR A 128 -3.15 -16.54 4.95
CA TYR A 128 -3.77 -17.11 6.14
C TYR A 128 -3.64 -18.63 6.15
N PRO A 129 -3.52 -19.25 7.34
CA PRO A 129 -3.46 -20.69 7.45
C PRO A 129 -4.85 -21.29 7.18
N ALA A 130 -4.90 -22.56 6.77
CA ALA A 130 -6.14 -23.23 6.38
C ALA A 130 -7.26 -23.13 7.44
N ASN A 131 -6.91 -23.16 8.73
CA ASN A 131 -7.86 -23.06 9.84
C ASN A 131 -8.53 -21.68 9.99
N ILE A 132 -7.98 -20.61 9.39
CA ILE A 132 -8.59 -19.26 9.42
C ILE A 132 -9.29 -18.94 8.08
N GLN A 133 -8.88 -19.58 6.97
CA GLN A 133 -9.44 -19.31 5.64
C GLN A 133 -10.97 -19.49 5.57
N SER A 134 -11.54 -20.49 6.25
CA SER A 134 -13.00 -20.65 6.32
C SER A 134 -13.70 -19.48 6.99
N ARG A 135 -13.14 -18.96 8.10
CA ARG A 135 -13.67 -17.79 8.81
C ARG A 135 -13.55 -16.51 7.98
N ILE A 136 -12.46 -16.37 7.23
CA ILE A 136 -12.27 -15.25 6.30
C ILE A 136 -13.37 -15.28 5.26
N HIS A 137 -13.60 -16.43 4.63
CA HIS A 137 -14.66 -16.59 3.64
C HIS A 137 -16.04 -16.25 4.21
N GLU A 138 -16.39 -16.76 5.40
CA GLU A 138 -17.64 -16.41 6.09
C GLU A 138 -17.75 -14.91 6.38
N THR A 139 -16.67 -14.30 6.87
CA THR A 139 -16.64 -12.86 7.19
C THR A 139 -16.81 -12.01 5.94
N LEU A 140 -16.10 -12.33 4.86
CA LEU A 140 -16.19 -11.60 3.59
C LEU A 140 -17.58 -11.76 2.98
N ASN A 141 -18.18 -12.95 2.98
CA ASN A 141 -19.55 -13.17 2.50
C ASN A 141 -20.60 -12.38 3.27
N GLY A 142 -20.30 -11.94 4.50
CA GLY A 142 -21.17 -11.05 5.28
C GLY A 142 -21.04 -9.56 4.93
N LEU A 143 -20.10 -9.19 4.04
CA LEU A 143 -19.88 -7.82 3.58
C LEU A 143 -20.49 -7.58 2.20
N SER A 144 -20.57 -6.31 1.79
CA SER A 144 -20.82 -6.01 0.39
C SER A 144 -19.63 -6.43 -0.49
N VAL A 145 -19.91 -6.77 -1.75
CA VAL A 145 -18.90 -7.14 -2.75
C VAL A 145 -17.79 -6.08 -2.81
N LEU A 146 -18.17 -4.79 -2.84
CA LEU A 146 -17.23 -3.66 -2.90
C LEU A 146 -16.31 -3.62 -1.68
N GLU A 147 -16.85 -3.78 -0.47
CA GLU A 147 -16.04 -3.80 0.76
C GLU A 147 -15.09 -4.98 0.80
N ALA A 148 -15.57 -6.18 0.45
CA ALA A 148 -14.73 -7.37 0.41
C ALA A 148 -13.58 -7.21 -0.60
N LEU A 149 -13.85 -6.68 -1.79
CA LEU A 149 -12.84 -6.39 -2.80
C LEU A 149 -11.83 -5.34 -2.33
N ARG A 150 -12.28 -4.27 -1.66
CA ARG A 150 -11.38 -3.27 -1.05
C ARG A 150 -10.47 -3.87 0.01
N ILE A 151 -10.97 -4.82 0.80
CA ILE A 151 -10.16 -5.52 1.80
C ILE A 151 -9.10 -6.38 1.11
N ILE A 152 -9.47 -7.12 0.07
CA ILE A 152 -8.56 -7.96 -0.70
C ILE A 152 -7.49 -7.08 -1.37
N ALA A 153 -7.90 -6.07 -2.15
CA ALA A 153 -6.99 -5.13 -2.81
C ALA A 153 -6.05 -4.47 -1.83
N LYS A 154 -6.58 -3.97 -0.70
CA LYS A 154 -5.77 -3.48 0.41
C LYS A 154 -4.77 -4.56 0.76
N LYS A 155 -5.22 -5.73 1.23
CA LYS A 155 -4.39 -6.83 1.76
C LYS A 155 -3.38 -7.41 0.77
N THR A 156 -3.54 -7.19 -0.53
CA THR A 156 -2.60 -7.63 -1.57
C THR A 156 -1.81 -6.49 -2.21
N SER A 157 -2.03 -5.23 -1.84
CA SER A 157 -1.41 -4.08 -2.51
C SER A 157 0.11 -4.18 -2.56
N ARG A 158 0.76 -4.51 -1.44
CA ARG A 158 2.23 -4.66 -1.41
C ARG A 158 2.76 -5.89 -2.14
N PHE A 159 1.93 -6.93 -2.32
CA PHE A 159 2.30 -8.05 -3.18
C PHE A 159 2.37 -7.59 -4.65
N GLU A 160 1.42 -6.75 -5.07
CA GLU A 160 1.44 -6.14 -6.41
C GLU A 160 2.37 -4.92 -6.52
N HIS A 161 3.04 -4.54 -5.43
CA HIS A 161 3.87 -3.33 -5.34
C HIS A 161 3.07 -2.05 -5.67
N GLU A 162 1.87 -1.97 -5.09
CA GLU A 162 0.88 -0.91 -5.27
C GLU A 162 0.62 -0.15 -3.95
N VAL A 163 0.39 1.16 -4.04
CA VAL A 163 -0.18 2.01 -3.00
C VAL A 163 -1.60 2.39 -3.38
N LEU A 164 -2.56 2.24 -2.47
CA LEU A 164 -3.95 2.57 -2.74
C LEU A 164 -4.26 3.99 -2.27
N LEU A 165 -4.96 4.77 -3.08
CA LEU A 165 -5.48 6.06 -2.68
C LEU A 165 -6.96 5.93 -2.40
N ARG A 166 -7.32 6.00 -1.11
CA ARG A 166 -8.70 6.03 -0.66
C ARG A 166 -9.12 7.49 -0.45
N PRO A 167 -10.24 7.97 -1.03
CA PRO A 167 -10.70 9.33 -0.79
C PRO A 167 -11.09 9.54 0.68
N LEU A 168 -10.81 10.73 1.24
CA LEU A 168 -11.13 11.07 2.63
C LEU A 168 -12.63 11.35 2.81
N GLU A 169 -13.23 12.11 1.90
CA GLU A 169 -14.63 12.58 2.05
C GLU A 169 -15.61 11.75 1.23
N ALA A 170 -15.24 11.38 0.01
CA ALA A 170 -16.05 10.54 -0.87
C ALA A 170 -15.83 9.04 -0.59
N ASP A 171 -16.77 8.20 -1.06
CA ASP A 171 -16.62 6.75 -1.02
C ASP A 171 -15.89 6.19 -2.24
N SER A 172 -15.74 6.95 -3.32
CA SER A 172 -15.14 6.53 -4.60
C SER A 172 -14.32 7.64 -5.24
N CYS A 173 -13.27 7.24 -5.96
CA CYS A 173 -12.52 8.11 -6.88
C CYS A 173 -13.21 8.14 -8.25
N ASN A 174 -12.81 9.10 -9.08
CA ASN A 174 -13.22 9.23 -10.48
C ASN A 174 -12.01 9.45 -11.41
N GLU A 175 -12.25 9.51 -12.71
CA GLU A 175 -11.19 9.71 -13.72
C GLU A 175 -10.48 11.06 -13.60
N ASN A 176 -11.19 12.12 -13.16
CA ASN A 176 -10.56 13.42 -12.94
C ASN A 176 -9.53 13.36 -11.81
N ASP A 177 -9.76 12.53 -10.78
CA ASP A 177 -8.77 12.32 -9.73
C ASP A 177 -7.47 11.70 -10.26
N VAL A 178 -7.57 10.80 -11.24
CA VAL A 178 -6.41 10.20 -11.92
C VAL A 178 -5.64 11.25 -12.72
N MET A 179 -6.34 12.06 -13.53
CA MET A 179 -5.74 13.13 -14.31
C MET A 179 -5.00 14.17 -13.43
N MET A 180 -5.52 14.45 -12.24
CA MET A 180 -4.88 15.37 -11.30
C MET A 180 -3.58 14.79 -10.73
N ILE A 181 -3.52 13.47 -10.51
CA ILE A 181 -2.29 12.78 -10.09
C ILE A 181 -1.27 12.78 -11.23
N GLU A 182 -1.69 12.46 -12.46
CA GLU A 182 -0.84 12.51 -13.66
C GLU A 182 -0.14 13.85 -13.80
N LYS A 183 -0.90 14.94 -13.63
CA LYS A 183 -0.38 16.30 -13.72
C LYS A 183 0.57 16.64 -12.58
N ALA A 184 0.35 16.10 -11.38
CA ALA A 184 1.14 16.41 -10.20
C ALA A 184 2.49 15.67 -10.16
N ILE A 185 2.58 14.44 -10.69
CA ILE A 185 3.80 13.62 -10.61
C ILE A 185 5.05 14.34 -11.15
N PRO A 186 5.05 15.00 -12.33
CA PRO A 186 6.22 15.71 -12.82
C PRO A 186 6.73 16.82 -11.89
N GLU A 187 5.81 17.61 -11.30
CA GLU A 187 6.17 18.67 -10.37
C GLU A 187 6.81 18.10 -9.09
N VAL A 188 6.34 16.93 -8.65
CA VAL A 188 6.86 16.22 -7.49
C VAL A 188 8.24 15.65 -7.77
N ILE A 189 8.47 15.09 -8.96
CA ILE A 189 9.78 14.62 -9.38
C ILE A 189 10.81 15.75 -9.29
N SER A 190 10.48 16.96 -9.76
CA SER A 190 11.37 18.13 -9.64
C SER A 190 11.73 18.44 -8.18
N LYS A 191 10.75 18.44 -7.26
CA LYS A 191 10.98 18.64 -5.83
C LYS A 191 11.87 17.54 -5.22
N VAL A 192 11.71 16.29 -5.66
CA VAL A 192 12.55 15.18 -5.20
C VAL A 192 14.00 15.36 -5.66
N VAL A 193 14.23 15.78 -6.90
CA VAL A 193 15.57 16.07 -7.42
C VAL A 193 16.26 17.20 -6.64
N GLU A 194 15.52 18.24 -6.26
CA GLU A 194 16.01 19.30 -5.37
C GLU A 194 16.41 18.73 -3.99
N ARG A 195 15.56 17.88 -3.39
CA ARG A 195 15.87 17.22 -2.11
C ARG A 195 17.12 16.34 -2.20
N ILE A 196 17.29 15.57 -3.28
CA ILE A 196 18.49 14.76 -3.53
C ILE A 196 19.74 15.65 -3.52
N SER A 197 19.68 16.79 -4.21
CA SER A 197 20.80 17.75 -4.26
C SER A 197 21.11 18.33 -2.88
N CYS A 198 20.08 18.70 -2.09
CA CYS A 198 20.25 19.17 -0.72
C CYS A 198 20.89 18.10 0.19
N TYR A 199 20.43 16.84 0.13
CA TYR A 199 21.00 15.77 0.94
C TYR A 199 22.42 15.42 0.50
N ALA A 200 22.73 15.40 -0.80
CA ALA A 200 24.09 15.20 -1.28
C ALA A 200 25.06 16.28 -0.76
N GLY A 201 24.62 17.55 -0.76
CA GLY A 201 25.38 18.65 -0.18
C GLY A 201 25.61 18.49 1.34
N ALA A 202 24.60 18.03 2.07
CA ALA A 202 24.68 17.75 3.50
C ALA A 202 25.62 16.57 3.82
N VAL A 203 25.55 15.48 3.06
CA VAL A 203 26.48 14.35 3.15
C VAL A 203 27.91 14.83 2.94
N THR A 204 28.16 15.58 1.86
CA THR A 204 29.51 16.11 1.55
C THR A 204 30.04 17.00 2.66
N LYS A 205 29.18 17.80 3.31
CA LYS A 205 29.57 18.65 4.44
C LYS A 205 29.90 17.82 5.68
N ALA A 206 29.06 16.84 6.03
CA ALA A 206 29.29 15.96 7.16
C ALA A 206 30.57 15.12 6.96
N GLU A 207 30.78 14.59 5.75
CA GLU A 207 31.99 13.86 5.37
C GLU A 207 33.26 14.71 5.54
N ARG A 208 33.24 15.99 5.13
CA ARG A 208 34.36 16.92 5.37
C ARG A 208 34.70 17.09 6.85
N HIS A 209 33.72 17.10 7.74
CA HIS A 209 33.98 17.14 9.18
C HIS A 209 34.59 15.82 9.68
N LEU A 210 34.13 14.68 9.14
CA LEU A 210 34.63 13.35 9.46
C LEU A 210 36.04 13.09 8.92
N GLN A 211 36.45 13.73 7.83
CA GLN A 211 37.80 13.64 7.26
C GLN A 211 38.91 14.05 8.25
N SER A 212 38.59 14.84 9.28
CA SER A 212 39.56 15.18 10.33
C SER A 212 39.88 14.02 11.30
N TYR A 213 39.15 12.90 11.19
CA TYR A 213 39.27 11.72 12.06
C TYR A 213 39.80 10.48 11.32
N THR A 214 40.55 10.66 10.24
CA THR A 214 41.02 9.56 9.36
C THR A 214 42.12 8.69 9.97
N GLU A 215 42.73 9.11 11.07
CA GLU A 215 43.84 8.40 11.70
C GLU A 215 43.69 8.36 13.22
N TYR A 216 44.20 7.29 13.83
CA TYR A 216 44.34 7.18 15.28
C TYR A 216 45.49 8.10 15.75
N SER A 217 45.17 9.37 15.98
CA SER A 217 46.16 10.32 16.50
C SER A 217 46.54 9.96 17.95
N PRO A 218 47.83 9.90 18.30
CA PRO A 218 48.26 9.65 19.68
C PRO A 218 47.77 10.78 20.58
N TYR A 219 46.76 10.49 21.40
CA TYR A 219 46.24 11.43 22.37
C TYR A 219 47.15 11.48 23.60
N ALA A 220 48.02 12.49 23.67
CA ALA A 220 48.91 12.68 24.80
C ALA A 220 48.16 13.26 26.01
N ILE A 221 48.02 12.45 27.06
CA ILE A 221 47.50 12.89 28.36
C ILE A 221 48.68 13.45 29.18
N ASN A 222 48.71 14.77 29.33
CA ASN A 222 49.58 15.56 30.21
C ASN A 222 49.36 15.20 31.70
N GLU A 223 50.41 15.35 32.52
CA GLU A 223 50.40 14.92 33.93
C GLU A 223 49.33 15.63 34.77
N ASP A 224 49.01 16.90 34.46
CA ASP A 224 47.95 17.65 35.13
C ASP A 224 46.56 17.05 34.85
N GLU A 225 46.31 16.56 33.63
CA GLU A 225 45.05 15.89 33.27
C GLU A 225 44.93 14.51 33.94
N ARG A 226 46.05 13.84 34.24
CA ARG A 226 46.04 12.60 35.04
C ARG A 226 45.67 12.84 36.50
N ARG A 227 46.04 14.00 37.07
CA ARG A 227 45.70 14.38 38.46
C ARG A 227 44.22 14.70 38.61
N TYR A 228 43.58 15.31 37.62
CA TYR A 228 42.16 15.69 37.64
C TYR A 228 41.29 14.77 36.76
N LYS A 229 41.00 13.56 37.25
CA LYS A 229 40.22 12.54 36.53
C LYS A 229 38.89 13.05 35.94
N HIS A 230 38.18 13.94 36.63
CA HIS A 230 36.90 14.49 36.15
C HIS A 230 37.08 15.45 34.96
N SER A 231 38.18 16.21 34.91
CA SER A 231 38.50 17.12 33.81
C SER A 231 38.88 16.36 32.55
N LEU A 232 39.69 15.30 32.69
CA LEU A 232 40.03 14.39 31.60
C LEU A 232 38.79 13.68 31.03
N HIS A 233 37.90 13.19 31.90
CA HIS A 233 36.65 12.55 31.47
C HIS A 233 35.78 13.51 30.63
N ASN A 234 35.53 14.73 31.11
CA ASN A 234 34.73 15.71 30.37
C ASN A 234 35.35 16.08 29.02
N LYS A 235 36.69 16.18 28.94
CA LYS A 235 37.41 16.50 27.71
C LYS A 235 37.35 15.36 26.68
N LEU A 236 37.44 14.11 27.14
CA LEU A 236 37.26 12.93 26.28
C LEU A 236 35.82 12.85 25.77
N MET A 237 34.84 13.02 26.67
CA MET A 237 33.42 13.05 26.31
C MET A 237 33.11 14.14 25.28
N GLY A 238 33.57 15.38 25.49
CA GLY A 238 33.32 16.47 24.54
C GLY A 238 33.91 16.24 23.14
N LYS A 239 35.07 15.56 23.02
CA LYS A 239 35.61 15.15 21.71
C LYS A 239 34.82 14.02 21.09
N SER A 240 34.41 13.03 21.88
CA SER A 240 33.56 11.93 21.42
C SER A 240 32.18 12.43 20.97
N GLU A 241 31.58 13.38 21.66
CA GLU A 241 30.29 13.99 21.32
C GLU A 241 30.31 14.65 19.93
N ALA A 242 31.39 15.38 19.61
CA ALA A 242 31.53 15.99 18.29
C ALA A 242 31.67 14.95 17.17
N TRP A 243 32.44 13.88 17.40
CA TRP A 243 32.53 12.75 16.46
C TRP A 243 31.18 12.07 16.25
N VAL A 244 30.53 11.69 17.35
CA VAL A 244 29.23 11.00 17.33
C VAL A 244 28.20 11.83 16.58
N LYS A 245 28.10 13.13 16.88
CA LYS A 245 27.18 14.03 16.19
C LYS A 245 27.45 14.11 14.68
N ASN A 246 28.70 14.29 14.27
CA ASN A 246 29.03 14.37 12.83
C ASN A 246 28.78 13.04 12.11
N LEU A 247 29.01 11.90 12.79
CA LEU A 247 28.75 10.57 12.26
C LEU A 247 27.23 10.32 12.12
N GLU A 248 26.45 10.69 13.14
CA GLU A 248 24.99 10.64 13.11
C GLU A 248 24.43 11.49 11.98
N ASP A 249 24.89 12.74 11.84
CA ASP A 249 24.51 13.63 10.73
C ASP A 249 24.82 12.97 9.38
N TYR A 250 26.03 12.42 9.20
CA TYR A 250 26.42 11.72 7.97
C TYR A 250 25.49 10.54 7.67
N GLN A 251 25.23 9.66 8.65
CA GLN A 251 24.37 8.49 8.49
C GLN A 251 22.93 8.88 8.18
N ILE A 252 22.40 9.91 8.84
CA ILE A 252 21.05 10.42 8.61
C ILE A 252 20.93 10.98 7.19
N TYR A 253 21.87 11.83 6.75
CA TYR A 253 21.81 12.43 5.42
C TYR A 253 22.09 11.41 4.31
N ALA A 254 22.98 10.44 4.54
CA ALA A 254 23.22 9.33 3.62
C ALA A 254 21.93 8.52 3.41
N ARG A 255 21.25 8.15 4.51
CA ARG A 255 19.98 7.43 4.46
C ARG A 255 18.89 8.23 3.74
N LYS A 256 18.70 9.50 4.10
CA LYS A 256 17.70 10.38 3.46
C LYS A 256 17.99 10.61 1.98
N GLY A 257 19.27 10.73 1.62
CA GLY A 257 19.71 10.79 0.22
C GLY A 257 19.30 9.54 -0.56
N HIS A 258 19.55 8.36 0.00
CA HIS A 258 19.13 7.09 -0.62
C HIS A 258 17.61 6.94 -0.73
N GLU A 259 16.87 7.30 0.32
CA GLU A 259 15.41 7.30 0.31
C GLU A 259 14.88 8.24 -0.77
N ALA A 260 15.42 9.45 -0.90
CA ALA A 260 15.05 10.36 -1.98
C ALA A 260 15.38 9.82 -3.38
N CYS A 261 16.53 9.16 -3.57
CA CYS A 261 16.86 8.47 -4.82
C CYS A 261 15.91 7.28 -5.10
N LEU A 262 15.45 6.58 -4.07
CA LEU A 262 14.46 5.52 -4.19
C LEU A 262 13.10 6.12 -4.60
N TRP A 263 12.68 7.22 -3.99
CA TRP A 263 11.45 7.92 -4.35
C TRP A 263 11.48 8.41 -5.79
N LEU A 264 12.59 8.99 -6.24
CA LEU A 264 12.75 9.41 -7.63
C LEU A 264 12.49 8.23 -8.58
N PHE A 265 13.20 7.12 -8.38
CA PHE A 265 13.01 5.92 -9.20
C PHE A 265 11.55 5.44 -9.16
N GLN A 266 10.93 5.36 -7.99
CA GLN A 266 9.56 4.87 -7.85
C GLN A 266 8.53 5.79 -8.50
N LEU A 267 8.72 7.10 -8.44
CA LEU A 267 7.84 8.08 -9.07
C LEU A 267 7.98 8.05 -10.59
N GLU A 268 9.17 7.83 -11.12
CA GLU A 268 9.42 7.73 -12.56
C GLU A 268 8.85 6.45 -13.18
N HIS A 269 8.79 5.38 -12.40
CA HIS A 269 8.20 4.10 -12.80
C HIS A 269 6.76 3.96 -12.30
N LEU A 270 6.16 5.05 -11.78
CA LEU A 270 4.82 5.04 -11.26
C LEU A 270 3.82 4.96 -12.41
N THR A 271 2.91 4.02 -12.30
CA THR A 271 1.70 3.92 -13.10
C THR A 271 0.52 4.05 -12.16
N HIS A 272 -0.57 4.66 -12.62
CA HIS A 272 -1.78 4.83 -11.82
C HIS A 272 -2.97 4.36 -12.64
N ARG A 273 -3.99 3.85 -11.97
CA ARG A 273 -5.27 3.51 -12.60
C ARG A 273 -6.40 3.71 -11.61
N LEU A 274 -7.56 4.10 -12.12
CA LEU A 274 -8.81 3.89 -11.40
C LEU A 274 -9.18 2.41 -11.50
N ASP A 275 -9.29 1.73 -10.36
CA ASP A 275 -9.73 0.34 -10.33
C ASP A 275 -11.27 0.30 -10.24
N PRO A 276 -11.97 -0.23 -11.27
CA PRO A 276 -13.43 -0.16 -11.34
C PRO A 276 -14.14 -1.05 -10.31
N ARG A 277 -13.42 -1.99 -9.68
CA ARG A 277 -13.98 -2.91 -8.68
C ARG A 277 -13.92 -2.36 -7.27
N THR A 278 -12.88 -1.58 -6.97
CA THR A 278 -12.69 -0.95 -5.66
C THR A 278 -13.09 0.52 -5.65
N LEU A 279 -13.17 1.14 -6.83
CA LEU A 279 -13.35 2.58 -7.04
C LEU A 279 -12.26 3.40 -6.35
N TRP A 280 -11.07 2.82 -6.17
CA TRP A 280 -9.90 3.49 -5.63
C TRP A 280 -8.85 3.66 -6.72
N ILE A 281 -7.90 4.57 -6.50
CA ILE A 281 -6.76 4.72 -7.40
C ILE A 281 -5.64 3.82 -6.91
N HIS A 282 -5.12 3.00 -7.81
CA HIS A 282 -4.00 2.11 -7.55
C HIS A 282 -2.75 2.72 -8.15
N LEU A 283 -1.77 3.08 -7.32
CA LEU A 283 -0.46 3.56 -7.73
C LEU A 283 0.53 2.40 -7.72
N LYS A 284 0.88 1.87 -8.89
CA LYS A 284 1.84 0.77 -9.04
C LYS A 284 3.21 1.30 -9.41
N THR A 285 4.25 0.82 -8.76
CA THR A 285 5.63 1.15 -9.15
C THR A 285 6.46 -0.12 -9.38
N GLN A 286 7.73 0.06 -9.71
CA GLN A 286 8.69 -1.04 -9.84
C GLN A 286 9.63 -1.04 -8.62
N PRO A 287 10.01 -2.23 -8.13
CA PRO A 287 11.01 -2.33 -7.08
C PRO A 287 12.39 -1.97 -7.66
N ARG A 288 13.14 -1.13 -6.95
CA ARG A 288 14.46 -0.68 -7.36
C ARG A 288 15.52 -1.72 -7.01
N LEU A 289 16.32 -2.14 -7.98
CA LEU A 289 17.47 -3.02 -7.74
C LEU A 289 18.61 -2.28 -7.00
N CYS A 290 19.52 -3.02 -6.34
CA CYS A 290 20.56 -2.40 -5.51
C CYS A 290 21.55 -1.54 -6.32
N ALA A 291 21.82 -1.92 -7.57
CA ALA A 291 22.66 -1.14 -8.47
C ALA A 291 21.95 0.14 -8.91
N LEU A 292 22.58 1.30 -8.66
CA LEU A 292 22.18 2.55 -9.27
C LEU A 292 22.52 2.53 -10.76
N THR A 293 21.51 2.64 -11.61
CA THR A 293 21.73 3.13 -12.98
C THR A 293 22.30 4.55 -12.88
N LYS A 294 23.33 4.85 -13.67
CA LYS A 294 23.87 6.22 -13.72
C LYS A 294 22.74 7.17 -14.11
N ASP A 295 22.45 8.11 -13.22
CA ASP A 295 21.51 9.21 -13.42
C ASP A 295 22.26 10.50 -13.10
N GLU A 296 22.31 11.41 -14.08
CA GLU A 296 23.04 12.68 -13.99
C GLU A 296 22.44 13.64 -12.97
N ARG A 297 21.16 13.46 -12.61
CA ARG A 297 20.48 14.26 -11.58
C ARG A 297 20.85 13.81 -10.17
N ILE A 298 21.42 12.62 -10.03
CA ILE A 298 21.88 12.09 -8.74
C ILE A 298 23.38 12.38 -8.60
N SER A 299 23.73 13.07 -7.51
CA SER A 299 25.13 13.39 -7.21
C SER A 299 26.00 12.15 -7.08
N GLU A 300 27.24 12.23 -7.58
CA GLU A 300 28.23 11.15 -7.49
C GLU A 300 28.47 10.67 -6.05
N VAL A 301 28.36 11.57 -5.07
CA VAL A 301 28.49 11.23 -3.64
C VAL A 301 27.45 10.18 -3.24
N LEU A 302 26.18 10.37 -3.64
CA LEU A 302 25.11 9.43 -3.33
C LEU A 302 25.20 8.14 -4.16
N HIS A 303 25.74 8.21 -5.38
CA HIS A 303 26.02 7.01 -6.19
C HIS A 303 27.05 6.08 -5.57
N LYS A 304 28.02 6.63 -4.83
CA LYS A 304 29.08 5.85 -4.17
C LYS A 304 28.64 5.20 -2.87
N LEU A 305 27.56 5.68 -2.25
CA LEU A 305 27.06 5.12 -1.01
C LEU A 305 26.33 3.79 -1.28
N PRO A 306 26.52 2.77 -0.43
CA PRO A 306 25.78 1.52 -0.55
C PRO A 306 24.31 1.74 -0.21
N MET A 307 23.41 1.16 -1.02
CA MET A 307 21.99 1.13 -0.67
C MET A 307 21.81 0.47 0.71
N PRO A 308 21.01 1.04 1.63
CA PRO A 308 20.75 0.43 2.91
C PRO A 308 20.20 -1.00 2.77
N ASP A 309 20.66 -1.93 3.61
CA ASP A 309 20.27 -3.35 3.59
C ASP A 309 18.74 -3.56 3.63
N ASP A 310 18.03 -2.66 4.31
CA ASP A 310 16.57 -2.70 4.41
C ASP A 310 15.86 -2.47 3.08
N TYR A 311 16.54 -1.92 2.07
CA TYR A 311 15.99 -1.67 0.74
C TYR A 311 16.63 -2.54 -0.34
N CYS A 312 17.73 -3.25 -0.05
CA CYS A 312 18.43 -4.01 -1.07
C CYS A 312 17.74 -5.36 -1.37
N LEU A 313 17.45 -5.58 -2.65
CA LEU A 313 16.80 -6.79 -3.19
C LEU A 313 17.76 -7.97 -3.41
N GLU A 314 18.82 -8.07 -2.62
CA GLU A 314 19.80 -9.16 -2.69
C GLU A 314 19.64 -10.16 -1.53
N GLY A 315 20.02 -11.42 -1.80
CA GLY A 315 19.94 -12.52 -0.84
C GLY A 315 18.76 -13.47 -1.08
N GLY A 316 18.34 -14.19 -0.02
CA GLY A 316 17.26 -15.16 -0.12
C GLY A 316 15.85 -14.54 -0.15
N VAL A 317 14.86 -15.32 -0.59
CA VAL A 317 13.44 -14.91 -0.77
C VAL A 317 12.88 -14.09 0.40
N LYS A 318 13.17 -14.49 1.65
CA LYS A 318 12.71 -13.77 2.86
C LYS A 318 13.26 -12.33 2.93
N ARG A 319 14.53 -12.12 2.55
CA ARG A 319 15.17 -10.78 2.54
C ARG A 319 14.62 -9.94 1.39
N THR A 320 14.54 -10.49 0.18
CA THR A 320 13.96 -9.79 -0.98
C THR A 320 12.53 -9.33 -0.70
N ASN A 321 11.67 -10.20 -0.15
CA ASN A 321 10.29 -9.82 0.19
C ASN A 321 10.22 -8.77 1.31
N LYS A 322 11.18 -8.76 2.25
CA LYS A 322 11.27 -7.68 3.25
C LYS A 322 11.66 -6.37 2.58
N ALA A 323 12.68 -6.38 1.74
CA ALA A 323 13.17 -5.19 1.06
C ALA A 323 12.12 -4.59 0.09
N MET A 324 11.40 -5.42 -0.69
CA MET A 324 10.29 -4.95 -1.52
C MET A 324 9.18 -4.26 -0.71
N ARG A 325 8.85 -4.80 0.47
CA ARG A 325 7.86 -4.18 1.37
C ARG A 325 8.35 -2.87 1.94
N ASN A 326 9.62 -2.82 2.36
CA ASN A 326 10.21 -1.59 2.87
C ASN A 326 10.24 -0.51 1.79
N GLN A 327 10.53 -0.86 0.53
CA GLN A 327 10.50 0.08 -0.58
C GLN A 327 9.10 0.64 -0.83
N ILE A 328 8.03 -0.18 -0.85
CA ILE A 328 6.67 0.34 -1.04
C ILE A 328 6.19 1.17 0.16
N GLU A 329 6.58 0.80 1.39
CA GLU A 329 6.35 1.63 2.59
C GLU A 329 7.03 2.99 2.48
N GLN A 330 8.23 3.06 1.90
CA GLN A 330 8.89 4.34 1.62
C GLN A 330 8.12 5.16 0.59
N LEU A 331 7.47 4.55 -0.41
CA LEU A 331 6.59 5.28 -1.32
C LEU A 331 5.34 5.82 -0.60
N GLU A 332 4.71 5.03 0.28
CA GLU A 332 3.57 5.47 1.12
C GLU A 332 3.95 6.71 1.94
N ILE A 333 5.17 6.72 2.52
CA ILE A 333 5.72 7.85 3.28
C ILE A 333 6.00 9.04 2.35
N ALA A 334 6.66 8.80 1.21
CA ALA A 334 7.04 9.84 0.25
C ALA A 334 5.83 10.62 -0.27
N LEU A 335 4.79 9.91 -0.70
CA LEU A 335 3.56 10.51 -1.22
C LEU A 335 2.92 11.47 -0.22
N ARG A 336 3.13 11.21 1.07
CA ARG A 336 2.66 12.08 2.15
C ARG A 336 3.62 13.23 2.47
N GLU A 337 4.92 12.97 2.54
CA GLU A 337 5.94 13.98 2.88
C GLU A 337 6.23 15.00 1.77
N LEU A 338 5.91 14.67 0.53
CA LEU A 338 6.15 15.53 -0.63
C LEU A 338 5.07 16.63 -0.78
N ASP A 339 4.08 16.66 0.13
CA ASP A 339 2.99 17.64 0.21
C ASP A 339 2.40 17.97 -1.17
N ILE A 340 1.99 16.90 -1.86
CA ILE A 340 1.37 16.97 -3.17
C ILE A 340 -0.04 17.51 -2.95
N PRO A 341 -0.39 18.73 -3.42
CA PRO A 341 -1.61 19.42 -2.98
C PRO A 341 -2.89 18.60 -3.15
N PHE A 342 -2.96 17.81 -4.23
CA PHE A 342 -4.11 16.96 -4.52
C PHE A 342 -4.18 15.69 -3.65
N LEU A 343 -3.03 15.15 -3.21
CA LEU A 343 -3.00 13.95 -2.36
C LEU A 343 -3.53 14.21 -0.95
N GLN A 344 -3.66 15.47 -0.52
CA GLN A 344 -4.30 15.83 0.74
C GLN A 344 -5.77 15.40 0.83
N ASN A 345 -6.41 15.06 -0.30
CA ASN A 345 -7.78 14.55 -0.35
C ASN A 345 -7.87 13.03 -0.15
N PHE A 346 -6.73 12.33 -0.04
CA PHE A 346 -6.68 10.88 0.08
C PHE A 346 -6.08 10.46 1.41
N ASP A 347 -6.63 9.37 1.96
CA ASP A 347 -6.08 8.66 3.08
C ASP A 347 -4.96 7.74 2.57
N LEU A 348 -3.71 8.07 2.85
CA LEU A 348 -2.56 7.20 2.55
C LEU A 348 -2.21 6.27 3.70
N LEU A 349 -2.52 6.67 4.94
CA LEU A 349 -2.13 5.96 6.16
C LEU A 349 -2.91 4.65 6.33
N HIS A 350 -4.09 4.54 5.73
CA HIS A 350 -4.84 3.29 5.74
C HIS A 350 -4.07 2.12 5.10
N ASN A 351 -3.11 2.36 4.20
CA ASN A 351 -2.25 1.32 3.62
C ASN A 351 -1.28 0.71 4.64
N HIS A 352 -0.91 1.47 5.67
CA HIS A 352 0.19 1.13 6.54
C HIS A 352 -0.27 0.39 7.82
N ASN A 353 0.21 -0.85 7.99
CA ASN A 353 -0.29 -1.77 9.04
C ASN A 353 -0.08 -1.32 10.48
N ASN A 354 0.89 -0.45 10.75
CA ASN A 354 1.16 0.00 12.12
C ASN A 354 0.18 1.09 12.58
N PHE A 355 -0.49 1.76 11.63
CA PHE A 355 -1.43 2.82 11.97
C PHE A 355 -2.82 2.26 12.19
N GLU A 356 -3.43 2.67 13.30
CA GLU A 356 -4.85 2.45 13.55
C GLU A 356 -5.58 3.78 13.50
N GLN A 357 -6.75 3.76 12.86
CA GLN A 357 -7.64 4.90 12.77
C GLN A 357 -8.48 5.02 14.05
N PHE A 358 -8.60 6.23 14.55
CA PHE A 358 -9.43 6.67 15.65
C PHE A 358 -10.26 7.88 15.21
N GLU A 359 -11.38 8.07 15.88
CA GLU A 359 -12.21 9.26 15.82
C GLU A 359 -12.13 9.96 17.17
N LEU A 360 -11.59 11.17 17.16
CA LEU A 360 -11.60 12.06 18.31
C LEU A 360 -12.84 12.97 18.22
N CYS A 361 -13.70 12.91 19.24
CA CYS A 361 -14.85 13.76 19.41
C CYS A 361 -14.59 14.77 20.53
N VAL A 362 -14.69 16.07 20.22
CA VAL A 362 -14.46 17.18 21.17
C VAL A 362 -15.65 18.14 21.15
N PRO A 363 -16.18 18.64 22.28
CA PRO A 363 -17.35 19.52 22.29
C PRO A 363 -17.15 20.80 21.45
N TYR A 364 -18.02 20.99 20.44
CA TYR A 364 -17.85 22.03 19.42
C TYR A 364 -17.93 23.45 19.98
N ALA A 365 -18.87 23.67 20.91
CA ALA A 365 -19.13 24.99 21.49
C ALA A 365 -18.11 25.42 22.58
N ARG A 366 -17.34 24.48 23.13
CA ARG A 366 -16.39 24.75 24.23
C ARG A 366 -14.96 24.94 23.75
N PHE A 367 -14.58 24.25 22.67
CA PHE A 367 -13.21 24.19 22.20
C PHE A 367 -13.13 24.54 20.72
N SER A 368 -12.14 25.34 20.34
CA SER A 368 -11.83 25.58 18.93
C SER A 368 -11.05 24.39 18.35
N PRO A 369 -11.04 24.19 17.01
CA PRO A 369 -10.19 23.19 16.37
C PRO A 369 -8.70 23.30 16.73
N GLU A 370 -8.22 24.51 17.05
CA GLU A 370 -6.81 24.79 17.38
C GLU A 370 -6.33 24.06 18.63
N VAL A 371 -7.21 23.83 19.61
CA VAL A 371 -6.85 23.16 20.87
C VAL A 371 -7.09 21.65 20.83
N CYS A 372 -7.75 21.12 19.79
CA CYS A 372 -8.10 19.71 19.71
C CYS A 372 -6.88 18.78 19.68
N THR A 373 -5.75 19.23 19.13
CA THR A 373 -4.50 18.46 19.17
C THR A 373 -3.96 18.32 20.60
N ALA A 374 -4.08 19.35 21.43
CA ALA A 374 -3.70 19.28 22.85
C ALA A 374 -4.64 18.33 23.61
N ILE A 375 -5.94 18.41 23.34
CA ILE A 375 -6.93 17.48 23.90
C ILE A 375 -6.60 16.03 23.51
N LEU A 376 -6.22 15.77 22.26
CA LEU A 376 -5.76 14.45 21.82
C LEU A 376 -4.55 13.93 22.61
N GLN A 377 -3.60 14.80 22.96
CA GLN A 377 -2.44 14.41 23.76
C GLN A 377 -2.82 13.92 25.16
N THR A 378 -3.86 14.50 25.76
CA THR A 378 -4.36 14.06 27.08
C THR A 378 -4.89 12.63 27.04
N HIS A 379 -5.48 12.19 25.93
CA HIS A 379 -5.90 10.78 25.74
C HIS A 379 -4.70 9.83 25.64
N CYS A 380 -3.50 10.34 25.38
CA CYS A 380 -2.27 9.56 25.22
C CYS A 380 -1.38 9.62 26.48
N ASN A 381 -1.97 9.91 27.66
CA ASN A 381 -1.26 10.04 28.94
C ASN A 381 -0.13 11.08 28.90
N ASP A 382 -0.35 12.21 28.21
CA ASP A 382 0.61 13.32 28.03
C ASP A 382 1.99 12.92 27.50
N ARG A 383 2.13 11.70 26.97
CA ARG A 383 3.33 11.30 26.26
C ARG A 383 3.39 12.08 24.97
N ASN A 384 4.55 12.62 24.65
CA ASN A 384 4.73 13.39 23.43
C ASN A 384 4.47 12.48 22.21
N VAL A 385 3.26 12.60 21.64
CA VAL A 385 2.76 11.70 20.59
C VAL A 385 3.37 12.06 19.23
N GLY A 386 3.88 13.30 19.07
CA GLY A 386 4.70 13.78 17.95
C GLY A 386 4.49 13.07 16.61
N ASP A 387 5.58 12.56 16.04
CA ASP A 387 5.64 11.85 14.74
C ASP A 387 4.87 10.51 14.70
N LYS A 388 4.16 10.15 15.79
CA LYS A 388 3.42 8.89 15.94
C LYS A 388 1.91 9.09 15.79
N CYS A 389 1.46 10.33 15.59
CA CYS A 389 0.07 10.70 15.49
C CYS A 389 -0.18 11.61 14.27
N PHE A 390 -1.20 11.28 13.49
CA PHE A 390 -1.53 12.02 12.28
C PHE A 390 -3.01 12.33 12.20
N ILE A 391 -3.34 13.61 12.17
CA ILE A 391 -4.70 14.09 11.93
C ILE A 391 -4.84 14.27 10.42
N VAL A 392 -5.77 13.51 9.82
CA VAL A 392 -5.99 13.53 8.36
C VAL A 392 -7.29 14.23 7.96
N SER A 393 -8.17 14.51 8.92
CA SER A 393 -9.41 15.25 8.69
C SER A 393 -9.19 16.76 8.81
N LYS A 394 -9.89 17.54 7.97
CA LYS A 394 -10.00 19.00 8.13
C LYS A 394 -11.16 19.35 9.08
N PRO A 395 -11.10 20.48 9.80
CA PRO A 395 -12.23 20.98 10.56
C PRO A 395 -13.43 21.24 9.64
N VAL A 396 -14.59 20.68 9.97
CA VAL A 396 -15.80 20.84 9.17
C VAL A 396 -16.68 21.94 9.77
N ILE A 397 -16.73 23.08 9.11
CA ILE A 397 -17.60 24.21 9.45
C ILE A 397 -18.93 24.01 8.71
N LEU A 398 -20.02 23.78 9.44
CA LEU A 398 -21.36 23.68 8.86
C LEU A 398 -22.24 24.83 9.36
N ALA A 399 -23.24 25.20 8.57
CA ALA A 399 -24.28 26.14 8.98
C ALA A 399 -25.22 25.56 10.05
N VAL A 400 -25.27 24.24 10.19
CA VAL A 400 -26.08 23.54 11.21
C VAL A 400 -25.32 23.38 12.52
N PRO A 401 -25.99 23.51 13.68
CA PRO A 401 -25.36 23.28 14.97
C PRO A 401 -24.77 21.87 15.08
N LYS A 402 -23.50 21.78 15.49
CA LYS A 402 -22.83 20.52 15.85
C LYS A 402 -22.62 20.45 17.35
N SER A 403 -22.77 19.25 17.90
CA SER A 403 -22.41 18.97 19.29
C SER A 403 -20.90 18.79 19.47
N HIS A 404 -20.22 18.21 18.49
CA HIS A 404 -18.78 17.89 18.57
C HIS A 404 -18.04 18.22 17.27
N HIS A 405 -16.77 18.61 17.39
CA HIS A 405 -15.74 18.38 16.38
C HIS A 405 -15.50 16.87 16.28
N SER A 406 -15.47 16.32 15.06
CA SER A 406 -15.04 14.95 14.80
C SER A 406 -13.76 15.00 13.98
N MET A 407 -12.71 14.34 14.47
CA MET A 407 -11.40 14.30 13.85
C MET A 407 -10.97 12.86 13.60
N ARG A 408 -10.49 12.59 12.39
CA ARG A 408 -9.87 11.31 12.04
C ARG A 408 -8.39 11.36 12.37
N VAL A 409 -7.99 10.49 13.28
CA VAL A 409 -6.64 10.42 13.83
C VAL A 409 -6.06 9.04 13.55
N TYR A 410 -4.85 8.98 13.05
CA TYR A 410 -4.07 7.76 12.93
C TYR A 410 -2.98 7.73 14.00
N LEU A 411 -2.90 6.63 14.75
CA LEU A 411 -1.87 6.39 15.76
C LEU A 411 -1.00 5.20 15.37
N ASP A 412 0.32 5.37 15.43
CA ASP A 412 1.28 4.27 15.25
C ASP A 412 1.30 3.39 16.50
N MET A 413 0.47 2.34 16.48
CA MET A 413 0.29 1.43 17.60
C MET A 413 1.51 0.54 17.88
N SER A 414 2.57 0.62 17.05
CA SER A 414 3.87 0.02 17.37
C SER A 414 4.70 0.88 18.32
N LYS A 415 4.39 2.18 18.42
CA LYS A 415 5.16 3.17 19.19
C LYS A 415 4.37 3.84 20.31
N VAL A 416 3.05 3.65 20.36
CA VAL A 416 2.18 4.21 21.41
C VAL A 416 1.45 3.12 22.19
N CYS A 417 1.19 3.41 23.46
CA CYS A 417 0.26 2.61 24.27
C CYS A 417 -1.18 2.86 23.79
N GLU A 418 -2.10 1.97 24.17
CA GLU A 418 -3.52 2.18 23.86
C GLU A 418 -4.02 3.46 24.57
N PRO A 419 -4.61 4.40 23.83
CA PRO A 419 -5.05 5.66 24.41
C PRO A 419 -6.35 5.49 25.19
N ASP A 420 -6.57 6.40 26.13
CA ASP A 420 -7.79 6.43 26.93
C ASP A 420 -8.99 6.80 26.08
N LYS A 421 -10.12 6.10 26.28
CA LYS A 421 -11.31 6.27 25.43
C LYS A 421 -12.07 7.56 25.70
N ALA A 422 -11.95 8.10 26.91
CA ALA A 422 -12.66 9.29 27.35
C ALA A 422 -11.77 10.13 28.26
N ASN A 423 -11.85 11.44 28.11
CA ASN A 423 -11.31 12.40 29.06
C ASN A 423 -12.50 13.18 29.62
N GLN A 424 -12.77 13.02 30.92
CA GLN A 424 -13.93 13.63 31.59
C GLN A 424 -13.76 15.15 31.74
N ASP A 425 -12.55 15.64 31.99
CA ASP A 425 -12.28 17.07 32.22
C ASP A 425 -12.55 17.89 30.94
N MET A 426 -12.19 17.30 29.80
CA MET A 426 -12.37 17.91 28.47
C MET A 426 -13.69 17.50 27.80
N ASP A 427 -14.46 16.60 28.41
CA ASP A 427 -15.66 15.98 27.82
C ASP A 427 -15.40 15.46 26.39
N SER A 428 -14.21 14.89 26.17
CA SER A 428 -13.76 14.39 24.87
C SER A 428 -13.70 12.88 24.84
N LYS A 429 -13.85 12.30 23.65
CA LYS A 429 -13.81 10.85 23.42
C LYS A 429 -12.85 10.53 22.30
N LEU A 430 -12.02 9.52 22.48
CA LEU A 430 -11.16 8.97 21.43
C LEU A 430 -11.56 7.52 21.21
N LEU A 431 -12.32 7.29 20.16
CA LEU A 431 -12.88 5.99 19.85
C LEU A 431 -12.15 5.41 18.66
N ARG A 432 -11.73 4.15 18.78
CA ARG A 432 -11.16 3.48 17.62
C ARG A 432 -12.21 3.36 16.52
N PHE A 433 -11.84 3.77 15.32
CA PHE A 433 -12.68 3.61 14.14
C PHE A 433 -12.70 2.12 13.75
N LYS A 434 -13.87 1.49 13.88
CA LYS A 434 -14.07 0.05 13.60
C LYS A 434 -15.22 -0.11 12.60
N PRO A 435 -15.01 0.24 11.32
CA PRO A 435 -16.09 0.23 10.34
C PRO A 435 -16.67 -1.17 10.14
N LEU A 436 -15.85 -2.22 10.30
CA LEU A 436 -16.23 -3.59 9.96
C LEU A 436 -16.39 -4.54 11.15
N GLY A 437 -16.19 -4.06 12.40
CA GLY A 437 -16.40 -4.90 13.59
C GLY A 437 -15.44 -6.09 13.80
N PHE A 438 -14.52 -6.38 12.87
CA PHE A 438 -13.51 -7.45 12.98
C PHE A 438 -12.05 -6.96 12.89
N CYS A 439 -11.10 -7.84 13.22
CA CYS A 439 -9.66 -7.62 13.09
C CYS A 439 -9.14 -8.19 11.77
N PHE A 440 -8.46 -7.37 10.97
CA PHE A 440 -7.92 -7.74 9.66
C PHE A 440 -6.78 -8.79 9.68
N ASN A 441 -6.28 -9.20 10.84
CA ASN A 441 -5.20 -10.19 10.94
C ASN A 441 -5.73 -11.60 11.22
N CYS A 442 -6.84 -11.71 11.95
CA CYS A 442 -7.38 -12.99 12.43
C CYS A 442 -8.86 -13.20 12.10
N PHE A 443 -9.49 -12.18 11.50
CA PHE A 443 -10.90 -12.15 11.11
C PHE A 443 -11.84 -12.58 12.25
N SER A 444 -11.46 -12.25 13.48
CA SER A 444 -12.30 -12.36 14.68
C SER A 444 -12.75 -10.97 15.14
N LYS A 445 -13.51 -10.90 16.23
CA LYS A 445 -14.02 -9.65 16.81
C LYS A 445 -12.92 -8.58 16.92
N ALA A 446 -13.23 -7.35 16.52
CA ALA A 446 -12.26 -6.26 16.44
C ALA A 446 -11.55 -5.97 17.77
N HIS A 447 -10.23 -6.07 17.74
CA HIS A 447 -9.29 -5.75 18.82
C HIS A 447 -8.08 -5.02 18.25
N THR A 448 -7.36 -4.28 19.08
CA THR A 448 -6.20 -3.47 18.67
C THR A 448 -5.09 -4.37 18.14
N THR A 449 -4.30 -3.86 17.21
CA THR A 449 -3.25 -4.60 16.50
C THR A 449 -2.18 -5.11 17.46
N ASN A 450 -1.97 -4.44 18.61
CA ASN A 450 -1.09 -4.90 19.69
C ASN A 450 -1.71 -5.99 20.59
N ARG A 451 -3.02 -6.23 20.53
CA ARG A 451 -3.74 -7.28 21.27
C ARG A 451 -4.06 -8.51 20.41
N CYS A 452 -3.68 -8.51 19.14
CA CYS A 452 -3.83 -9.64 18.24
C CYS A 452 -2.74 -10.69 18.54
N SER A 453 -3.13 -11.87 19.00
CA SER A 453 -2.21 -13.00 19.21
C SER A 453 -1.78 -13.69 17.92
N GLU A 454 -2.58 -13.54 16.86
CA GLU A 454 -2.20 -14.03 15.53
C GLU A 454 -1.05 -13.20 14.98
N THR A 455 -0.06 -13.87 14.38
CA THR A 455 1.01 -13.23 13.64
C THR A 455 0.43 -12.17 12.72
N LYS A 456 0.97 -10.94 12.78
CA LYS A 456 0.55 -9.87 11.87
C LYS A 456 0.92 -10.29 10.45
N ARG A 457 -0.07 -10.82 9.72
CA ARG A 457 0.11 -11.28 8.35
C ARG A 457 0.04 -10.06 7.46
N GLY A 458 1.20 -9.44 7.31
CA GLY A 458 1.36 -8.28 6.46
C GLY A 458 1.16 -8.66 5.00
N PHE A 459 0.69 -7.69 4.24
CA PHE A 459 0.75 -7.66 2.79
C PHE A 459 2.08 -8.29 2.29
N GLY A 460 2.00 -9.41 1.57
CA GLY A 460 3.14 -10.00 0.86
C GLY A 460 4.02 -11.00 1.61
N GLN A 461 3.52 -11.69 2.65
CA GLN A 461 4.20 -12.89 3.15
C GLN A 461 3.37 -14.14 2.89
N PRO A 462 3.67 -14.91 1.82
CA PRO A 462 3.38 -16.33 1.84
C PRO A 462 4.06 -16.92 3.08
N THR A 463 3.34 -17.73 3.85
CA THR A 463 3.95 -18.52 4.93
C THR A 463 4.98 -19.46 4.33
N THR A 464 6.26 -19.08 4.38
CA THR A 464 7.40 -19.97 4.12
C THR A 464 7.88 -20.64 5.40
N ASP A 465 7.17 -20.43 6.51
CA ASP A 465 7.42 -21.18 7.72
C ASP A 465 6.70 -22.52 7.59
N ASN A 466 7.52 -23.56 7.49
CA ASN A 466 7.18 -24.96 7.69
C ASN A 466 6.13 -25.08 8.80
N ASN A 467 4.86 -25.20 8.42
CA ASN A 467 3.96 -26.08 9.14
C ASN A 467 4.52 -27.48 8.88
N GLY A 468 5.50 -27.84 9.70
CA GLY A 468 5.98 -29.21 9.86
C GLY A 468 4.85 -30.01 10.47
N GLN A 469 3.89 -30.38 9.62
CA GLN A 469 3.09 -31.59 9.63
C GLN A 469 2.22 -31.53 8.38
N GLU A 470 2.53 -32.43 7.45
CA GLU A 470 1.79 -32.76 6.22
C GLU A 470 1.91 -31.77 5.04
N ASN A 471 3.07 -31.85 4.36
CA ASN A 471 3.12 -32.12 2.92
C ASN A 471 4.57 -32.39 2.50
N GLU A 472 4.96 -33.67 2.50
CA GLU A 472 6.13 -34.15 1.77
C GLU A 472 5.93 -33.85 0.28
N LEU A 473 6.42 -32.72 -0.25
CA LEU A 473 6.52 -32.52 -1.71
C LEU A 473 7.43 -31.34 -2.12
N VAL A 474 8.43 -30.99 -1.29
CA VAL A 474 9.54 -30.09 -1.68
C VAL A 474 10.87 -30.82 -1.46
N LYS A 475 11.04 -31.93 -2.17
CA LYS A 475 12.34 -32.57 -2.41
C LYS A 475 12.48 -32.87 -3.89
N THR A 476 12.62 -31.81 -4.68
CA THR A 476 13.22 -31.88 -6.02
C THR A 476 13.49 -30.46 -6.46
N PHE A 477 14.70 -29.96 -6.16
CA PHE A 477 15.47 -28.98 -6.94
C PHE A 477 16.75 -28.70 -6.14
N ASN A 478 17.54 -29.76 -5.94
CA ASN A 478 18.94 -29.74 -5.51
C ASN A 478 19.58 -31.02 -6.07
N SER A 479 19.77 -31.05 -7.38
CA SER A 479 20.69 -31.94 -8.08
C SER A 479 20.73 -31.53 -9.56
N LEU A 480 21.94 -31.50 -10.13
CA LEU A 480 22.38 -30.92 -11.41
C LEU A 480 22.94 -29.51 -11.18
N ASP A 481 24.23 -29.30 -10.89
CA ASP A 481 25.44 -29.91 -11.48
C ASP A 481 25.36 -29.98 -13.02
N LEU A 482 25.54 -28.81 -13.65
CA LEU A 482 26.49 -28.53 -14.74
C LEU A 482 26.50 -27.03 -15.09
#